data_AF-A0AA38M113-F1
#
_entry.id   AF-A0AA38M113-F1
#
_cell.length_a   1.000
_cell.length_b   1.000
_cell.length_c   1.000
_cell.angle_alpha   90.00
_cell.angle_beta   90.00
_cell.angle_gamma   90.00
#
_symmetry.space_group_name_H-M   'P 1'
#
loop_
_entity.id
_entity.type
_entity.pdbx_description
1 polymer ?
#
loop_
_entity_poly.entity_id
_entity_poly.type
_entity_poly.pdbx_seq_one_letter_code
_entity_poly.pdbx_strand_id
1 'polypeptide(L)'
;MAYACVVGGAKILRMSQKDHIKKAKEYVDVPIIGLIKQPYDDSEIFITPTMKEIDDLAEVGVDAIALDATLRKRPNGIELGKLINDAKSKYPDILFMADCATIEEVENANTLPFDIVSTTLCGYTKESEGLSNISNNYEFAKTAVSVSEKPLVIEGGV
;
A
#
# COMPACT_ATOMS: atom_id res chain seq x y z
N MET A 1 8.51 -16.75 -9.38
CA MET A 1 8.21 -16.60 -7.93
C MET A 1 6.71 -16.68 -7.66
N ALA A 2 5.87 -15.81 -8.24
CA ALA A 2 4.41 -15.80 -8.03
C ALA A 2 3.76 -17.20 -8.02
N TYR A 3 3.98 -18.00 -9.07
CA TYR A 3 3.46 -19.36 -9.15
C TYR A 3 3.87 -20.27 -7.98
N ALA A 4 5.15 -20.22 -7.58
CA ALA A 4 5.65 -21.01 -6.46
C ALA A 4 4.99 -20.59 -5.13
N CYS A 5 4.76 -19.29 -4.91
CA CYS A 5 4.04 -18.79 -3.73
C CYS A 5 2.60 -19.33 -3.68
N VAL A 6 1.90 -19.32 -4.81
CA VAL A 6 0.51 -19.82 -4.90
C VAL A 6 0.44 -21.32 -4.69
N VAL A 7 1.35 -22.10 -5.30
CA VAL A 7 1.48 -23.54 -5.04
C VAL A 7 1.82 -23.81 -3.57
N GLY A 8 2.61 -22.93 -2.94
CA GLY A 8 2.90 -22.95 -1.51
C GLY A 8 1.72 -22.56 -0.60
N GLY A 9 0.57 -22.18 -1.17
CA GLY A 9 -0.66 -21.90 -0.42
C GLY A 9 -1.01 -20.43 -0.27
N ALA A 10 -0.21 -19.50 -0.82
CA ALA A 10 -0.54 -18.07 -0.79
C ALA A 10 -1.88 -17.81 -1.50
N LYS A 11 -2.76 -17.06 -0.85
CA LYS A 11 -4.11 -16.74 -1.36
C LYS A 11 -4.22 -15.37 -2.00
N ILE A 12 -3.26 -14.49 -1.74
CA ILE A 12 -3.17 -13.13 -2.26
C ILE A 12 -1.69 -12.87 -2.55
N LEU A 13 -1.40 -12.15 -3.63
CA LEU A 13 -0.04 -11.72 -3.95
C LEU A 13 0.04 -10.20 -3.88
N ARG A 14 1.14 -9.69 -3.29
CA ARG A 14 1.51 -8.28 -3.41
C ARG A 14 2.62 -8.14 -4.43
N MET A 15 2.42 -7.32 -5.46
CA MET A 15 3.31 -7.26 -6.61
C MET A 15 3.60 -5.83 -7.06
N SER A 16 4.83 -5.62 -7.53
CA SER A 16 5.30 -4.31 -7.98
C SER A 16 5.55 -4.30 -9.48
N GLN A 17 5.23 -3.17 -10.12
CA GLN A 17 5.41 -2.86 -11.54
C GLN A 17 4.41 -3.55 -12.47
N LYS A 18 3.91 -2.80 -13.46
CA LYS A 18 2.89 -3.22 -14.45
C LYS A 18 3.28 -4.50 -15.19
N ASP A 19 4.50 -4.57 -15.72
CA ASP A 19 4.95 -5.70 -16.53
C ASP A 19 5.07 -6.99 -15.70
N HIS A 20 5.51 -6.89 -14.44
CA HIS A 20 5.60 -8.06 -13.57
C HIS A 20 4.22 -8.59 -13.19
N ILE A 21 3.27 -7.70 -12.90
CA ILE A 21 1.89 -8.07 -12.57
C ILE A 21 1.24 -8.74 -13.78
N LYS A 22 1.34 -8.13 -14.97
CA LYS A 22 0.82 -8.68 -16.21
C LYS A 22 1.38 -10.08 -16.47
N LYS A 23 2.69 -10.25 -16.30
CA LYS A 23 3.34 -11.55 -16.49
C LYS A 23 2.90 -12.58 -15.45
N ALA A 24 2.74 -12.19 -14.19
CA ALA A 24 2.32 -13.11 -13.14
C ALA A 24 0.92 -13.67 -13.38
N LYS A 25 -0.01 -12.84 -13.84
CA LYS A 25 -1.40 -13.24 -14.16
C LYS A 25 -1.51 -14.32 -15.24
N GLU A 26 -0.48 -14.52 -16.07
CA GLU A 26 -0.43 -15.64 -17.01
C GLU A 26 -0.26 -17.00 -16.31
N TYR A 27 0.20 -17.02 -15.06
CA TYR A 27 0.55 -18.23 -14.32
C TYR A 27 -0.25 -18.44 -13.04
N VAL A 28 -0.92 -17.41 -12.52
CA VAL A 28 -1.65 -17.49 -11.24
C VAL A 28 -3.03 -16.85 -11.35
N ASP A 29 -3.98 -17.46 -10.64
CA ASP A 29 -5.37 -16.99 -10.53
C ASP A 29 -5.71 -16.77 -9.05
N VAL A 30 -5.07 -15.75 -8.47
CA VAL A 30 -5.30 -15.28 -7.10
C VAL A 30 -5.34 -13.75 -7.09
N PRO A 31 -6.06 -13.12 -6.14
CA PRO A 31 -6.08 -11.67 -6.03
C PRO A 31 -4.68 -11.05 -5.91
N ILE A 32 -4.48 -9.92 -6.59
CA ILE A 32 -3.22 -9.16 -6.60
C ILE A 32 -3.43 -7.76 -6.03
N ILE A 33 -2.65 -7.44 -4.99
CA ILE A 33 -2.43 -6.08 -4.50
C ILE A 33 -1.25 -5.49 -5.29
N GLY A 34 -1.53 -4.54 -6.18
CA GLY A 34 -0.55 -3.90 -7.05
C GLY A 34 0.02 -2.61 -6.46
N LEU A 35 1.29 -2.34 -6.74
CA LEU A 35 1.92 -1.03 -6.53
C LEU A 35 2.93 -0.73 -7.63
N ILE A 36 3.26 0.53 -7.84
CA ILE A 36 4.39 0.94 -8.69
C ILE A 36 5.37 1.72 -7.85
N LYS A 37 6.64 1.31 -7.88
CA LYS A 37 7.73 2.08 -7.27
C LYS A 37 8.27 3.04 -8.31
N GLN A 38 7.99 4.33 -8.17
CA GLN A 38 8.42 5.39 -9.08
C GLN A 38 9.00 6.55 -8.26
N PRO A 39 10.31 6.83 -8.34
CA PRO A 39 10.90 8.00 -7.71
C PRO A 39 10.52 9.28 -8.45
N TYR A 40 10.45 10.38 -7.70
CA TYR A 40 10.24 11.75 -8.19
C TYR A 40 11.26 12.66 -7.50
N ASP A 41 11.81 13.63 -8.23
CA ASP A 41 12.92 14.47 -7.74
C ASP A 41 12.53 15.37 -6.55
N ASP A 42 11.24 15.70 -6.42
CA ASP A 42 10.70 16.62 -5.42
C ASP A 42 10.04 15.94 -4.22
N SER A 43 10.14 14.60 -4.10
CA SER A 43 9.46 13.85 -3.03
C SER A 43 10.22 12.58 -2.60
N GLU A 44 10.15 12.27 -1.31
CA GLU A 44 10.61 10.99 -0.76
C GLU A 44 9.58 9.85 -0.97
N ILE A 45 8.37 10.17 -1.42
CA ILE A 45 7.32 9.18 -1.69
C ILE A 45 7.55 8.55 -3.06
N PHE A 46 7.67 7.22 -3.07
CA PHE A 46 7.89 6.45 -4.29
C PHE A 46 6.91 5.29 -4.50
N ILE A 47 6.08 4.91 -3.51
CA ILE A 47 5.08 3.85 -3.66
C ILE A 47 3.78 4.45 -4.17
N THR A 48 3.49 4.22 -5.44
CA THR A 48 2.30 4.68 -6.17
C THR A 48 1.99 6.16 -5.88
N PRO A 49 2.95 7.07 -6.15
CA PRO A 49 2.92 8.45 -5.67
C PRO A 49 1.82 9.31 -6.32
N THR A 50 1.41 9.01 -7.56
CA THR A 50 0.48 9.86 -8.31
C THR A 50 -0.66 9.07 -8.96
N MET A 51 -1.64 9.79 -9.52
CA MET A 51 -2.73 9.18 -10.30
C MET A 51 -2.20 8.41 -11.51
N LYS A 52 -1.05 8.80 -12.08
CA LYS A 52 -0.46 8.10 -13.21
C LYS A 52 -0.18 6.63 -12.87
N GLU A 53 0.41 6.38 -11.70
CA GLU A 53 0.71 5.01 -11.26
C GLU A 53 -0.56 4.22 -10.90
N ILE A 54 -1.60 4.90 -10.38
CA ILE A 54 -2.90 4.30 -10.12
C ILE A 54 -3.56 3.87 -11.44
N ASP A 55 -3.57 4.75 -12.44
CA ASP A 55 -4.11 4.48 -13.77
C ASP A 55 -3.39 3.29 -14.43
N ASP A 56 -2.05 3.26 -14.35
CA ASP A 56 -1.22 2.17 -14.87
C ASP A 56 -1.58 0.81 -14.22
N LEU A 57 -1.85 0.79 -12.91
CA LEU A 57 -2.25 -0.42 -12.17
C LEU A 57 -3.68 -0.85 -12.48
N ALA A 58 -4.60 0.11 -12.58
CA ALA A 58 -5.99 -0.14 -12.94
C ALA A 58 -6.11 -0.74 -14.34
N GLU A 59 -5.32 -0.28 -15.31
CA GLU A 59 -5.28 -0.84 -16.67
C GLU A 59 -4.81 -2.31 -16.68
N VAL A 60 -3.91 -2.69 -15.76
CA VAL A 60 -3.46 -4.07 -15.60
C VAL A 60 -4.51 -4.94 -14.89
N GLY A 61 -5.52 -4.31 -14.29
CA GLY A 61 -6.69 -4.95 -13.68
C GLY A 61 -6.40 -5.60 -12.32
N VAL A 62 -5.61 -4.96 -11.46
CA VAL A 62 -5.37 -5.47 -10.09
C VAL A 62 -6.62 -5.39 -9.21
N ASP A 63 -6.72 -6.26 -8.21
CA ASP A 63 -7.85 -6.32 -7.27
C ASP A 63 -7.77 -5.23 -6.19
N ALA A 64 -6.54 -4.86 -5.81
CA ALA A 64 -6.30 -3.74 -4.92
C ALA A 64 -5.06 -2.94 -5.36
N ILE A 65 -5.03 -1.65 -5.04
CA ILE A 65 -3.89 -0.76 -5.27
C ILE A 65 -3.35 -0.29 -3.91
N ALA A 66 -2.09 -0.61 -3.64
CA ALA A 66 -1.36 -0.07 -2.50
C ALA A 66 -0.63 1.22 -2.89
N LEU A 67 -0.73 2.22 -2.03
CA LEU A 67 -0.03 3.48 -2.15
C LEU A 67 0.47 3.95 -0.79
N ASP A 68 1.57 4.69 -0.83
CA ASP A 68 2.11 5.40 0.32
C ASP A 68 1.03 6.32 0.90
N ALA A 69 0.67 6.10 2.16
CA ALA A 69 -0.32 6.90 2.88
C ALA A 69 0.32 7.72 4.01
N THR A 70 1.63 7.96 3.93
CA THR A 70 2.35 8.80 4.89
C THR A 70 1.91 10.25 4.80
N LEU A 71 2.18 11.02 5.86
CA LEU A 71 1.89 12.47 5.89
C LEU A 71 2.96 13.32 5.17
N ARG A 72 3.94 12.68 4.54
CA ARG A 72 5.00 13.35 3.77
C ARG A 72 4.44 13.98 2.50
N LYS A 73 5.17 14.97 1.96
CA LYS A 73 4.76 15.67 0.74
C LYS A 73 4.88 14.74 -0.46
N ARG A 74 3.77 14.55 -1.19
CA ARG A 74 3.76 13.84 -2.48
C ARG A 74 4.32 14.73 -3.59
N PRO A 75 4.77 14.14 -4.72
CA PRO A 75 5.26 14.90 -5.86
C PRO A 75 4.25 15.94 -6.34
N ASN A 76 4.74 17.06 -6.86
CA ASN A 76 3.95 18.16 -7.41
C ASN A 76 2.97 18.79 -6.40
N GLY A 77 3.19 18.61 -5.10
CA GLY A 77 2.32 19.12 -4.05
C GLY A 77 0.95 18.45 -3.98
N ILE A 78 0.82 17.21 -4.49
CA ILE A 78 -0.45 16.46 -4.44
C ILE A 78 -0.82 16.17 -2.98
N GLU A 79 -2.06 16.48 -2.61
CA GLU A 79 -2.62 16.09 -1.32
C GLU A 79 -3.13 14.65 -1.37
N LEU A 80 -2.74 13.82 -0.40
CA LEU A 80 -3.15 12.41 -0.31
C LEU A 80 -4.67 12.25 -0.35
N GLY A 81 -5.38 13.05 0.46
CA GLY A 81 -6.84 13.00 0.53
C GLY A 81 -7.51 13.27 -0.81
N LYS A 82 -7.04 14.27 -1.56
CA LYS A 82 -7.53 14.55 -2.91
C LYS A 82 -7.25 13.39 -3.85
N LEU A 83 -6.02 12.87 -3.85
CA LEU A 83 -5.61 11.76 -4.73
C LEU A 83 -6.50 10.53 -4.52
N ILE A 84 -6.72 10.11 -3.28
CA ILE A 84 -7.48 8.89 -2.99
C ILE A 84 -8.98 9.07 -3.25
N ASN A 85 -9.55 10.26 -3.00
CA ASN A 85 -10.94 10.55 -3.36
C ASN A 85 -11.15 10.54 -4.87
N ASP A 86 -10.25 11.16 -5.64
CA ASP A 86 -10.28 11.15 -7.10
C ASP A 86 -10.13 9.70 -7.62
N ALA A 87 -9.23 8.91 -7.03
CA ALA A 87 -8.97 7.53 -7.43
C ALA A 87 -10.17 6.61 -7.14
N LYS A 88 -10.76 6.69 -5.94
CA LYS A 88 -11.95 5.91 -5.57
C LYS A 88 -13.16 6.27 -6.43
N SER A 89 -13.30 7.55 -6.80
CA SER A 89 -14.37 8.00 -7.70
C SER A 89 -14.19 7.46 -9.12
N LYS A 90 -12.94 7.40 -9.60
CA LYS A 90 -12.61 6.92 -10.95
C LYS A 90 -12.63 5.38 -11.06
N TYR A 91 -12.24 4.68 -9.99
CA TYR A 91 -12.12 3.23 -9.93
C TYR A 91 -12.86 2.67 -8.69
N PRO A 92 -14.20 2.72 -8.67
CA PRO A 92 -14.99 2.36 -7.48
C PRO A 92 -14.87 0.89 -7.09
N ASP A 93 -14.61 0.01 -8.06
CA ASP A 93 -14.53 -1.44 -7.86
C ASP A 93 -13.14 -1.92 -7.43
N ILE A 94 -12.12 -1.05 -7.46
CA ILE A 94 -10.78 -1.37 -6.98
C ILE A 94 -10.68 -1.03 -5.49
N LEU A 95 -10.09 -1.93 -4.71
CA LEU A 95 -9.78 -1.67 -3.30
C LEU A 95 -8.49 -0.84 -3.19
N PHE A 96 -8.44 0.08 -2.24
CA PHE A 96 -7.24 0.87 -1.99
C PHE A 96 -6.65 0.56 -0.61
N MET A 97 -5.33 0.35 -0.59
CA MET A 97 -4.57 0.00 0.59
C MET A 97 -3.61 1.13 0.96
N ALA A 98 -3.73 1.61 2.21
CA ALA A 98 -2.87 2.63 2.78
C ALA A 98 -1.61 1.99 3.39
N ASP A 99 -0.44 2.26 2.81
CA ASP A 99 0.83 1.91 3.43
C ASP A 99 1.24 3.02 4.42
N CYS A 100 1.16 2.73 5.71
CA CYS A 100 1.46 3.65 6.81
C CYS A 100 2.79 3.29 7.49
N ALA A 101 3.41 4.29 8.11
CA ALA A 101 4.65 4.17 8.88
C ALA A 101 4.45 4.42 10.38
N THR A 102 3.45 5.21 10.76
CA THR A 102 3.16 5.63 12.14
C THR A 102 1.71 5.33 12.54
N ILE A 103 1.41 5.40 13.84
CA ILE A 103 0.04 5.26 14.35
C ILE A 103 -0.85 6.42 13.90
N GLU A 104 -0.30 7.64 13.86
CA GLU A 104 -1.02 8.83 13.35
C GLU A 104 -1.46 8.65 11.90
N GLU A 105 -0.61 8.03 11.07
CA GLU A 105 -0.96 7.73 9.67
C GLU A 105 -2.04 6.65 9.55
N VAL A 106 -2.04 5.66 10.44
CA VAL A 106 -3.13 4.65 10.51
C VAL A 106 -4.45 5.33 10.88
N GLU A 107 -4.46 6.22 11.86
CA GLU A 107 -5.63 6.99 12.25
C GLU A 107 -6.10 7.92 11.13
N ASN A 108 -5.17 8.64 10.47
CA ASN A 108 -5.49 9.46 9.31
C ASN A 108 -6.11 8.63 8.17
N ALA A 109 -5.58 7.41 7.93
CA ALA A 109 -6.12 6.52 6.92
C ALA A 109 -7.58 6.11 7.20
N ASN A 110 -8.04 6.06 8.46
CA ASN A 110 -9.45 5.82 8.78
C ASN A 110 -10.38 6.89 8.19
N THR A 111 -9.92 8.15 8.14
CA THR A 111 -10.70 9.31 7.67
C THR A 111 -10.80 9.42 6.14
N LEU A 112 -9.99 8.64 5.42
CA LEU A 112 -9.89 8.66 3.96
C LEU A 112 -10.58 7.44 3.34
N PRO A 113 -10.97 7.44 2.06
CA PRO A 113 -11.66 6.33 1.39
C PRO A 113 -10.75 5.12 1.04
N PHE A 114 -9.79 4.79 1.91
CA PHE A 114 -9.07 3.50 1.84
C PHE A 114 -9.97 2.35 2.29
N ASP A 115 -9.75 1.17 1.74
CA ASP A 115 -10.44 -0.06 2.12
C ASP A 115 -9.60 -0.92 3.08
N ILE A 116 -8.27 -0.81 2.99
CA ILE A 116 -7.29 -1.60 3.74
C ILE A 116 -6.21 -0.66 4.30
N VAL A 117 -5.70 -0.97 5.48
CA VAL A 117 -4.52 -0.29 6.07
C VAL A 117 -3.37 -1.28 6.23
N SER A 118 -2.14 -0.79 6.18
CA SER A 118 -0.95 -1.59 6.38
C SER A 118 0.16 -0.85 7.08
N THR A 119 1.00 -1.61 7.79
CA THR A 119 2.19 -1.10 8.48
C THR A 119 3.46 -1.15 7.63
N THR A 120 3.31 -1.28 6.30
CA THR A 120 4.39 -1.50 5.31
C THR A 120 5.58 -0.54 5.47
N LEU A 121 5.34 0.72 5.83
CA LEU A 121 6.38 1.75 5.90
C LEU A 121 6.94 1.97 7.33
N CYS A 122 6.52 1.17 8.31
CA CYS A 122 7.04 1.24 9.68
C CYS A 122 8.54 0.92 9.69
N GLY A 123 9.36 1.87 10.17
CA GLY A 123 10.82 1.76 10.15
C GLY A 123 11.48 2.23 8.85
N TYR A 124 10.69 2.62 7.84
CA TYR A 124 11.18 3.04 6.52
C TYR A 124 11.01 4.55 6.26
N THR A 125 10.56 5.32 7.26
CA THR A 125 10.47 6.78 7.22
C THR A 125 11.25 7.39 8.39
N LYS A 126 11.56 8.69 8.31
CA LYS A 126 12.24 9.42 9.40
C LYS A 126 11.39 9.43 10.68
N GLU A 127 10.08 9.54 10.52
CA GLU A 127 9.09 9.63 11.60
C GLU A 127 8.89 8.29 12.32
N SER A 128 9.27 7.18 11.68
CA SER A 128 9.17 5.83 12.22
C SER A 128 10.54 5.18 12.43
N GLU A 129 11.63 5.94 12.37
CA GLU A 129 12.99 5.41 12.50
C GLU A 129 13.16 4.68 13.86
N GLY A 130 13.66 3.45 13.81
CA GLY A 130 13.80 2.58 14.99
C GLY A 130 12.53 1.85 15.42
N LEU A 131 11.36 2.16 14.84
CA LEU A 131 10.15 1.36 15.01
C LEU A 131 10.21 0.08 14.15
N SER A 132 9.44 -0.93 14.56
CA SER A 132 9.35 -2.21 13.87
C SER A 132 8.07 -2.94 14.24
N ASN A 133 7.52 -3.69 13.29
CA ASN A 133 6.34 -4.53 13.51
C ASN A 133 6.60 -5.70 14.49
N ILE A 134 7.86 -6.15 14.63
CA ILE A 134 8.20 -7.35 15.40
C ILE A 134 8.94 -7.07 16.71
N SER A 135 9.43 -5.84 16.88
CA SER A 135 10.12 -5.43 18.12
C SER A 135 9.15 -5.33 19.30
N ASN A 136 9.70 -5.39 20.51
CA ASN A 136 8.96 -5.20 21.77
C ASN A 136 7.67 -6.05 21.86
N ASN A 137 7.73 -7.32 21.44
CA ASN A 137 6.56 -8.20 21.42
C ASN A 137 5.41 -7.62 20.57
N TYR A 138 5.74 -7.17 19.35
CA TYR A 138 4.80 -6.66 18.36
C TYR A 138 4.01 -5.43 18.83
N GLU A 139 4.58 -4.59 19.69
CA GLU A 139 3.89 -3.46 20.31
C GLU A 139 3.29 -2.50 19.28
N PHE A 140 4.08 -2.11 18.27
CA PHE A 140 3.60 -1.24 17.20
C PHE A 140 2.46 -1.88 16.42
N ALA A 141 2.62 -3.13 15.97
CA ALA A 141 1.61 -3.82 15.20
C ALA A 141 0.30 -4.04 15.99
N LYS A 142 0.38 -4.38 17.28
CA LYS A 142 -0.78 -4.50 18.17
C LYS A 142 -1.51 -3.16 18.31
N THR A 143 -0.76 -2.07 18.47
CA THR A 143 -1.33 -0.72 18.57
C THR A 143 -2.03 -0.36 17.26
N ALA A 144 -1.37 -0.56 16.12
CA ALA A 144 -1.94 -0.30 14.79
C ALA A 144 -3.24 -1.09 14.57
N VAL A 145 -3.28 -2.38 14.93
CA VAL A 145 -4.50 -3.20 14.88
C VAL A 145 -5.61 -2.63 15.77
N SER A 146 -5.28 -2.10 16.94
CA SER A 146 -6.27 -1.56 17.88
C SER A 146 -6.88 -0.22 17.44
N VAL A 147 -6.17 0.59 16.67
CA VAL A 147 -6.63 1.91 16.21
C VAL A 147 -7.22 1.90 14.79
N SER A 148 -6.93 0.86 14.00
CA SER A 148 -7.45 0.74 12.64
C SER A 148 -8.95 0.41 12.66
N GLU A 149 -9.76 1.23 12.00
CA GLU A 149 -11.20 0.94 11.79
C GLU A 149 -11.43 0.06 10.56
N LYS A 150 -10.35 -0.25 9.83
CA LYS A 150 -10.33 -1.03 8.59
C LYS A 150 -9.55 -2.33 8.78
N PRO A 151 -9.75 -3.33 7.90
CA PRO A 151 -8.87 -4.48 7.83
C PRO A 151 -7.40 -4.03 7.73
N LEU A 152 -6.56 -4.51 8.65
CA LEU A 152 -5.16 -4.16 8.71
C LEU A 152 -4.27 -5.35 8.33
N VAL A 153 -3.30 -5.10 7.44
CA VAL A 153 -2.27 -6.05 7.03
C VAL A 153 -0.94 -5.64 7.66
N ILE A 154 -0.42 -6.49 8.56
CA ILE A 154 0.93 -6.32 9.10
C ILE A 154 1.94 -6.69 8.00
N GLU A 155 2.73 -5.73 7.55
CA GLU A 155 3.72 -5.91 6.49
C GLU A 155 4.98 -5.11 6.82
N GLY A 156 6.16 -5.64 6.47
CA GLY A 156 7.47 -5.05 6.76
C GLY A 156 8.11 -5.65 8.01
N GLY A 157 9.32 -6.19 7.85
CA GLY A 157 10.10 -6.77 8.96
C GLY A 157 9.58 -8.09 9.54
N VAL A 158 8.72 -8.83 8.82
CA VAL A 158 8.20 -10.16 9.19
C VAL A 158 8.87 -11.28 8.41
#